data_AF-A0A401FZV2-F1
#
_entry.id   AF-A0A401FZV2-F1
#
_cell.length_a   1.000
_cell.length_b   1.000
_cell.length_c   1.000
_cell.angle_alpha   90.00
_cell.angle_beta   90.00
_cell.angle_gamma   90.00
#
_symmetry.space_group_name_H-M   'P 1'
#
loop_
_entity.id
_entity.type
_entity.pdbx_description
1 polymer ?
#
loop_
_entity_poly.entity_id
_entity_poly.type
_entity_poly.pdbx_seq_one_letter_code
_entity_poly.pdbx_strand_id
1 'polypeptide(L)'
;MTLICPHCSETIRYTDLGGEEREIFRLLANMPPVVGRHVLDYTDLFRVPGARRPMQKSKRLRLLQSLDALIRSTHVGPKGYPARPVTPAIWGEGMYRMFVQALDLPLKNHSYLCKVVWQMADKADRQHETARNKAERDGSYVGQIHRQRQAAKPEVPFGGMSAEEMRAIRLKNKEVS
;
A
#
# COMPACT_ATOMS: atom_id res chain seq x y z
N MET A 1 -24.15 -0.86 15.09
CA MET A 1 -23.28 0.04 14.31
C MET A 1 -24.14 0.76 13.27
N THR A 2 -24.25 2.08 13.40
CA THR A 2 -24.86 2.98 12.40
C THR A 2 -23.77 3.60 11.54
N LEU A 3 -24.03 3.74 10.26
CA LEU A 3 -23.17 4.40 9.29
C LEU A 3 -23.92 5.62 8.76
N ILE A 4 -23.24 6.76 8.65
CA ILE A 4 -23.80 8.00 8.10
C ILE A 4 -23.08 8.29 6.79
N CYS A 5 -23.83 8.44 5.70
CA CYS A 5 -23.25 8.80 4.41
C CYS A 5 -22.84 10.29 4.42
N PRO A 6 -21.55 10.64 4.22
CA PRO A 6 -21.12 12.05 4.24
C PRO A 6 -21.64 12.86 3.05
N HIS A 7 -22.18 12.21 2.02
CA HIS A 7 -22.68 12.90 0.83
C HIS A 7 -24.17 13.29 0.95
N CYS A 8 -25.01 12.43 1.52
CA CYS A 8 -26.46 12.64 1.60
C CYS A 8 -27.05 12.62 3.02
N SER A 9 -26.21 12.42 4.03
CA SER A 9 -26.62 12.29 5.45
C SER A 9 -27.57 11.14 5.77
N GLU A 10 -27.79 10.22 4.81
CA GLU A 10 -28.59 9.01 5.05
C GLU A 10 -27.93 8.15 6.12
N THR A 11 -28.74 7.70 7.08
CA THR A 11 -28.28 6.86 8.20
C THR A 11 -28.71 5.42 7.97
N ILE A 12 -27.74 4.52 7.89
CA ILE A 12 -27.97 3.10 7.60
C ILE A 12 -27.39 2.27 8.75
N ARG A 13 -28.17 1.34 9.29
CA ARG A 13 -27.61 0.34 10.22
C ARG A 13 -26.82 -0.68 9.42
N TYR A 14 -25.63 -1.04 9.90
CA TYR A 14 -24.79 -2.04 9.25
C TYR A 14 -25.50 -3.39 9.04
N THR A 15 -26.40 -3.76 9.97
CA THR A 15 -27.23 -4.98 9.88
C THR A 15 -28.20 -4.97 8.71
N ASP A 16 -28.57 -3.78 8.23
CA ASP A 16 -29.59 -3.59 7.20
C ASP A 16 -28.96 -3.59 5.81
N LEU A 17 -27.61 -3.60 5.73
CA LEU A 17 -26.86 -3.79 4.48
C LEU A 17 -27.03 -5.21 3.95
N GLY A 18 -27.14 -5.34 2.63
CA GLY A 18 -27.08 -6.61 1.93
C GLY A 18 -25.67 -7.24 1.94
N GLY A 19 -25.59 -8.48 1.47
CA GLY A 19 -24.33 -9.24 1.46
C GLY A 19 -23.20 -8.55 0.69
N GLU A 20 -23.49 -8.04 -0.52
CA GLU A 20 -22.51 -7.35 -1.36
C GLU A 20 -21.97 -6.06 -0.71
N GLU A 21 -22.83 -5.30 -0.03
CA GLU A 21 -22.42 -4.06 0.63
C GLU A 21 -21.51 -4.33 1.81
N ARG A 22 -21.85 -5.32 2.65
CA ARG A 22 -20.99 -5.73 3.75
C ARG A 22 -19.62 -6.20 3.24
N GLU A 23 -19.59 -6.88 2.10
CA GLU A 23 -18.35 -7.33 1.48
C GLU A 23 -17.50 -6.17 0.94
N ILE A 24 -18.14 -5.16 0.32
CA ILE A 24 -17.46 -3.92 -0.06
C ILE A 24 -16.80 -3.26 1.15
N PHE A 25 -17.51 -3.13 2.27
CA PHE A 25 -16.95 -2.53 3.49
C PHE A 25 -15.80 -3.36 4.07
N ARG A 26 -15.89 -4.70 4.04
CA ARG A 26 -14.78 -5.58 4.48
C ARG A 26 -13.55 -5.42 3.60
N LEU A 27 -13.72 -5.38 2.29
CA LEU A 27 -12.61 -5.16 1.36
C LEU A 27 -11.92 -3.83 1.62
N LEU A 28 -12.69 -2.74 1.74
CA LEU A 28 -12.14 -1.41 2.02
C LEU A 28 -11.40 -1.36 3.37
N ALA A 29 -11.93 -2.01 4.41
CA ALA A 29 -11.28 -2.08 5.72
C ALA A 29 -9.96 -2.87 5.70
N ASN A 30 -9.84 -3.86 4.80
CA ASN A 30 -8.65 -4.70 4.66
C ASN A 30 -7.61 -4.16 3.67
N MET A 31 -7.89 -3.05 3.00
CA MET A 31 -6.94 -2.42 2.07
C MET A 31 -5.84 -1.65 2.83
N PRO A 32 -4.62 -1.57 2.29
CA PRO A 32 -3.57 -0.73 2.86
C PRO A 32 -4.06 0.71 3.04
N PRO A 33 -3.81 1.38 4.18
CA PRO A 33 -4.36 2.71 4.47
C PRO A 33 -4.02 3.78 3.42
N VAL A 34 -2.82 3.71 2.83
CA VAL A 34 -2.36 4.62 1.77
C VAL A 34 -3.17 4.47 0.48
N VAL A 35 -3.77 3.31 0.25
CA VAL A 35 -4.65 3.04 -0.89
C VAL A 35 -6.09 3.35 -0.53
N GLY A 36 -6.56 2.92 0.64
CA GLY A 36 -7.94 3.11 1.10
C GLY A 36 -8.42 4.57 1.06
N ARG A 37 -7.51 5.54 1.26
CA ARG A 37 -7.79 6.98 1.17
C ARG A 37 -8.26 7.45 -0.21
N HIS A 38 -7.85 6.78 -1.28
CA HIS A 38 -8.11 7.20 -2.66
C HIS A 38 -8.99 6.22 -3.43
N VAL A 39 -9.28 5.05 -2.86
CA VAL A 39 -10.04 3.99 -3.55
C VAL A 39 -11.44 4.43 -3.93
N LEU A 40 -12.16 5.12 -3.04
CA LEU A 40 -13.54 5.54 -3.32
C LEU A 40 -13.58 6.57 -4.46
N ASP A 41 -12.74 7.60 -4.39
CA ASP A 41 -12.58 8.62 -5.44
C ASP A 41 -12.17 7.99 -6.79
N TYR A 42 -11.25 7.02 -6.74
CA TYR A 42 -10.85 6.26 -7.92
C TYR A 42 -11.99 5.42 -8.49
N THR A 43 -12.83 4.79 -7.65
CA THR A 43 -13.98 4.01 -8.15
C THR A 43 -15.02 4.88 -8.84
N ASP A 44 -15.11 6.17 -8.50
CA ASP A 44 -16.00 7.09 -9.18
C ASP A 44 -15.57 7.37 -10.63
N LEU A 45 -14.29 7.13 -10.99
CA LEU A 45 -13.83 7.21 -12.38
C LEU A 45 -14.44 6.12 -13.30
N PHE A 46 -15.11 5.11 -12.75
CA PHE A 46 -15.83 4.08 -13.50
C PHE A 46 -17.31 4.42 -13.71
N ARG A 47 -17.77 5.53 -13.13
CA ARG A 47 -19.13 6.03 -13.28
C ARG A 47 -19.26 6.73 -14.63
N VAL A 48 -20.37 6.45 -15.33
CA VAL A 48 -20.72 7.16 -16.56
C VAL A 48 -21.09 8.61 -16.20
N PRO A 49 -20.44 9.63 -16.79
CA PRO A 49 -20.79 11.02 -16.57
C PRO A 49 -22.27 11.29 -16.88
N GLY A 50 -22.96 12.07 -16.04
CA GLY A 50 -24.37 12.40 -16.23
C GLY A 50 -25.37 11.26 -15.96
N ALA A 51 -24.91 10.06 -15.60
CA ALA A 51 -25.83 8.98 -15.26
C ALA A 51 -26.60 9.26 -13.96
N ARG A 52 -27.93 9.35 -14.09
CA ARG A 52 -28.87 9.48 -12.94
C ARG A 52 -28.83 8.26 -12.01
N ARG A 53 -28.55 7.07 -12.54
CA ARG A 53 -28.52 5.84 -11.75
C ARG A 53 -27.11 5.59 -11.17
N PRO A 54 -27.03 5.15 -9.90
CA PRO A 54 -25.76 4.76 -9.31
C PRO A 54 -25.20 3.50 -9.99
N MET A 55 -23.90 3.29 -9.84
CA MET A 55 -23.24 2.06 -10.28
C MET A 55 -23.84 0.85 -9.54
N GLN A 56 -24.14 -0.23 -10.27
CA GLN A 56 -24.63 -1.47 -9.65
C GLN A 56 -23.64 -2.00 -8.60
N LYS A 57 -24.16 -2.45 -7.45
CA LYS A 57 -23.40 -2.97 -6.32
C LYS A 57 -22.46 -4.12 -6.73
N SER A 58 -22.98 -5.10 -7.47
CA SER A 58 -22.19 -6.22 -8.01
C SER A 58 -21.05 -5.76 -8.94
N LYS A 59 -21.27 -4.71 -9.74
CA LYS A 59 -20.19 -4.14 -10.58
C LYS A 59 -19.11 -3.49 -9.72
N ARG A 60 -19.51 -2.70 -8.72
CA ARG A 60 -18.57 -2.07 -7.78
C ARG A 60 -17.76 -3.11 -7.02
N LEU A 61 -18.40 -4.15 -6.51
CA LEU A 61 -17.72 -5.24 -5.80
C LEU A 61 -16.67 -5.93 -6.68
N ARG A 62 -17.02 -6.29 -7.92
CA ARG A 62 -16.06 -6.90 -8.87
C ARG A 62 -14.87 -5.99 -9.16
N LEU A 63 -15.09 -4.68 -9.34
CA LEU A 63 -14.01 -3.72 -9.52
C LEU A 63 -13.08 -3.67 -8.29
N LEU A 64 -13.63 -3.59 -7.09
CA LEU A 64 -12.85 -3.55 -5.86
C LEU A 64 -12.07 -4.85 -5.60
N GLN A 65 -12.66 -6.01 -5.86
CA GLN A 65 -11.97 -7.30 -5.76
C GLN A 65 -10.81 -7.41 -6.76
N SER A 66 -11.04 -6.98 -7.99
CA SER A 66 -10.02 -6.97 -9.04
C SER A 66 -8.86 -6.03 -8.67
N LEU A 67 -9.19 -4.89 -8.08
CA LEU A 67 -8.22 -3.92 -7.60
C LEU A 67 -7.43 -4.41 -6.39
N ASP A 68 -8.09 -5.03 -5.40
CA ASP A 68 -7.43 -5.61 -4.22
C ASP A 68 -6.43 -6.70 -4.65
N ALA A 69 -6.81 -7.56 -5.59
CA ALA A 69 -5.91 -8.57 -6.16
C ALA A 69 -4.66 -7.94 -6.81
N LEU A 70 -4.81 -6.82 -7.52
CA LEU A 70 -3.69 -6.09 -8.11
C LEU A 70 -2.78 -5.45 -7.05
N ILE A 71 -3.35 -4.84 -6.01
CA ILE A 71 -2.58 -4.18 -4.94
C ILE A 71 -1.80 -5.19 -4.11
N ARG A 72 -2.36 -6.38 -3.88
CA ARG A 72 -1.67 -7.47 -3.17
C ARG A 72 -0.54 -8.08 -3.98
N SER A 73 -0.52 -7.88 -5.29
CA SER A 73 0.63 -8.25 -6.12
C SER A 73 1.83 -7.38 -5.76
N THR A 74 2.98 -8.03 -5.54
CA THR A 74 4.26 -7.35 -5.31
C THR A 74 4.86 -6.77 -6.58
N HIS A 75 4.32 -7.14 -7.75
CA HIS A 75 4.82 -6.69 -9.05
C HIS A 75 3.68 -6.25 -9.96
N VAL A 76 3.97 -5.26 -10.80
CA VAL A 76 3.06 -4.80 -11.86
C VAL A 76 3.77 -4.89 -13.21
N GLY A 77 3.07 -5.39 -14.22
CA GLY A 77 3.57 -5.52 -15.59
C GLY A 77 2.41 -5.45 -16.57
N PRO A 78 2.12 -4.28 -17.18
CA PRO A 78 1.14 -4.20 -18.24
C PRO A 78 1.57 -5.09 -19.42
N LYS A 79 0.60 -5.59 -20.20
CA LYS A 79 0.86 -6.49 -21.32
C LYS A 79 1.96 -5.92 -22.24
N GLY A 80 3.02 -6.69 -22.45
CA GLY A 80 4.16 -6.30 -23.28
C GLY A 80 5.27 -5.53 -22.56
N TYR A 81 5.16 -5.32 -21.25
CA TYR A 81 6.19 -4.65 -20.43
C TYR A 81 6.75 -5.61 -19.38
N PRO A 82 8.05 -5.48 -19.04
CA PRO A 82 8.64 -6.28 -17.96
C PRO A 82 8.01 -5.92 -16.63
N ALA A 83 7.82 -6.91 -15.76
CA ALA A 83 7.30 -6.69 -14.42
C ALA A 83 8.26 -5.81 -13.60
N ARG A 84 7.70 -4.94 -12.76
CA ARG A 84 8.44 -4.06 -11.84
C ARG A 84 7.92 -4.26 -10.42
N PRO A 85 8.80 -4.25 -9.40
CA PRO A 85 8.38 -4.29 -8.01
C PRO A 85 7.52 -3.06 -7.70
N VAL A 86 6.44 -3.25 -6.96
CA VAL A 86 5.51 -2.19 -6.60
C VAL A 86 5.15 -2.26 -5.13
N THR A 87 4.98 -1.10 -4.51
CA THR A 87 4.51 -0.98 -3.13
C THR A 87 3.09 -0.43 -3.10
N PRO A 88 2.32 -0.68 -2.03
CA PRO A 88 0.99 -0.07 -1.85
C PRO A 88 1.01 1.47 -1.93
N ALA A 89 2.12 2.11 -1.56
CA ALA A 89 2.26 3.56 -1.65
C ALA A 89 2.23 4.06 -3.11
N ILE A 90 2.87 3.33 -4.05
CA ILE A 90 2.85 3.67 -5.48
C ILE A 90 1.43 3.52 -6.04
N TRP A 91 0.68 2.51 -5.60
CA TRP A 91 -0.73 2.36 -5.97
C TRP A 91 -1.59 3.54 -5.49
N GLY A 92 -1.45 3.95 -4.23
CA GLY A 92 -2.19 5.08 -3.67
C GLY A 92 -1.92 6.38 -4.41
N GLU A 93 -0.63 6.69 -4.65
CA GLU A 93 -0.21 7.87 -5.42
C GLU A 93 -0.70 7.80 -6.89
N GLY A 94 -0.67 6.62 -7.51
CA GLY A 94 -1.21 6.42 -8.86
C GLY A 94 -2.71 6.72 -8.95
N MET A 95 -3.50 6.24 -7.98
CA MET A 95 -4.93 6.54 -7.89
C MET A 95 -5.18 8.03 -7.70
N TYR A 96 -4.44 8.67 -6.78
CA TYR A 96 -4.53 10.09 -6.52
C TYR A 96 -4.28 10.92 -7.79
N ARG A 97 -3.22 10.61 -8.55
CA ARG A 97 -2.91 11.29 -9.82
C ARG A 97 -4.03 11.15 -10.84
N MET A 98 -4.58 9.95 -11.00
CA MET A 98 -5.67 9.70 -11.94
C MET A 98 -6.93 10.48 -11.59
N PHE A 99 -7.24 10.59 -10.30
CA PHE A 99 -8.37 11.37 -9.82
C PHE A 99 -8.17 12.88 -10.08
N VAL A 100 -7.00 13.42 -9.72
CA VAL A 100 -6.69 14.85 -9.89
C VAL A 100 -6.64 15.28 -11.36
N GLN A 101 -6.16 14.41 -12.25
CA GLN A 101 -5.99 14.73 -13.67
C GLN A 101 -7.29 14.70 -14.49
N ALA A 102 -8.46 14.42 -13.87
CA ALA A 102 -9.77 14.43 -14.52
C ALA A 102 -9.79 13.70 -15.89
N LEU A 103 -9.28 12.46 -15.89
CA LEU A 103 -9.19 11.63 -17.10
C LEU A 103 -10.54 11.46 -17.80
N ASP A 104 -10.51 11.20 -19.11
CA ASP A 104 -11.71 10.88 -19.89
C ASP A 104 -12.46 9.69 -19.25
N LEU A 105 -13.62 10.03 -18.69
CA LEU A 105 -14.55 9.10 -18.06
C LEU A 105 -15.53 8.54 -19.11
N PRO A 106 -16.05 7.31 -18.95
CA PRO A 106 -15.77 6.36 -17.88
C PRO A 106 -14.62 5.40 -18.20
N LEU A 107 -13.84 5.03 -17.18
CA LEU A 107 -12.88 3.95 -17.29
C LEU A 107 -13.57 2.60 -17.49
N LYS A 108 -12.96 1.75 -18.34
CA LYS A 108 -13.44 0.38 -18.61
C LYS A 108 -12.85 -0.67 -17.67
N ASN A 109 -11.59 -0.49 -17.25
CA ASN A 109 -10.83 -1.44 -16.43
C ASN A 109 -9.63 -0.74 -15.75
N HIS A 110 -8.86 -1.49 -14.96
CA HIS A 110 -7.67 -0.98 -14.26
C HIS A 110 -6.41 -0.88 -15.13
N SER A 111 -6.45 -1.21 -16.42
CA SER A 111 -5.26 -1.29 -17.25
C SER A 111 -4.51 0.04 -17.36
N TYR A 112 -5.23 1.17 -17.34
CA TYR A 112 -4.59 2.49 -17.34
C TYR A 112 -3.88 2.77 -16.01
N LEU A 113 -4.52 2.43 -14.87
CA LEU A 113 -3.86 2.51 -13.56
C LEU A 113 -2.59 1.65 -13.52
N CYS A 114 -2.64 0.41 -14.03
CA CYS A 114 -1.46 -0.46 -14.10
C CYS A 114 -0.32 0.18 -14.90
N LYS A 115 -0.61 0.90 -16.00
CA LYS A 115 0.41 1.63 -16.77
C LYS A 115 1.02 2.78 -15.97
N VAL A 116 0.19 3.59 -15.32
CA VAL A 116 0.66 4.71 -14.48
C VAL A 116 1.55 4.20 -13.34
N VAL A 117 1.07 3.19 -12.61
CA VAL A 117 1.79 2.58 -11.49
C VAL A 117 3.09 1.92 -11.96
N TRP A 118 3.08 1.25 -13.12
CA TRP A 118 4.29 0.68 -13.72
C TRP A 118 5.33 1.76 -14.07
N GLN A 119 4.91 2.87 -14.69
CA GLN A 119 5.82 3.98 -15.01
C GLN A 119 6.44 4.59 -13.75
N MET A 120 5.67 4.66 -12.67
CA MET A 120 6.16 5.15 -11.38
C MET A 120 7.14 4.17 -10.74
N ALA A 121 6.86 2.87 -10.77
CA ALA A 121 7.76 1.82 -10.30
C ALA A 121 9.07 1.82 -11.08
N ASP A 122 9.00 1.88 -12.42
CA ASP A 122 10.19 1.94 -13.27
C ASP A 122 11.04 3.20 -13.00
N LYS A 123 10.41 4.34 -12.73
CA LYS A 123 11.13 5.56 -12.34
C LYS A 123 11.80 5.40 -10.98
N ALA A 124 11.12 4.80 -10.00
CA ALA A 124 11.68 4.56 -8.67
C ALA A 124 12.89 3.62 -8.75
N ASP A 125 12.79 2.52 -9.50
CA ASP A 125 13.89 1.58 -9.72
C ASP A 125 15.12 2.26 -10.33
N ARG A 126 14.92 3.06 -11.39
CA ARG A 126 16.00 3.83 -12.02
C ARG A 126 16.66 4.83 -11.07
N GLN A 127 15.88 5.45 -10.18
CA GLN A 127 16.41 6.36 -9.17
C GLN A 127 17.24 5.63 -8.12
N HIS A 128 16.79 4.46 -7.66
CA HIS A 128 17.53 3.62 -6.74
C HIS A 128 18.85 3.14 -7.34
N GLU A 129 18.85 2.71 -8.60
CA GLU A 129 20.06 2.29 -9.31
C GLU A 129 21.05 3.45 -9.49
N THR A 130 20.56 4.63 -9.88
CA THR A 130 21.41 5.83 -10.02
C THR A 130 22.02 6.25 -8.69
N ALA A 131 21.23 6.25 -7.61
CA ALA A 131 21.71 6.59 -6.27
C ALA A 131 22.76 5.59 -5.78
N ARG A 132 22.56 4.30 -6.04
CA ARG A 132 23.51 3.24 -5.72
C ARG A 132 24.83 3.42 -6.48
N ASN A 133 24.76 3.60 -7.80
CA ASN A 133 25.95 3.79 -8.64
C ASN A 133 26.74 5.04 -8.23
N LYS A 134 26.05 6.11 -7.83
CA LYS A 134 26.69 7.31 -7.28
C LYS A 134 27.36 7.03 -5.94
N ALA A 135 26.68 6.35 -5.01
CA ALA A 135 27.25 6.00 -3.71
C ALA A 135 28.47 5.07 -3.83
N GLU A 136 28.47 4.16 -4.82
CA GLU A 136 29.60 3.29 -5.15
C GLU A 136 30.78 4.09 -5.72
N ARG A 137 30.53 5.04 -6.64
CA ARG A 137 31.57 5.93 -7.20
C ARG A 137 32.18 6.87 -6.17
N ASP A 138 31.37 7.41 -5.26
CA ASP A 138 31.80 8.38 -4.24
C ASP A 138 32.39 7.68 -2.99
N GLY A 139 32.53 6.35 -2.98
CA GLY A 139 33.07 5.56 -1.86
C GLY A 139 32.18 5.53 -0.60
N SER A 140 31.04 6.22 -0.62
CA SER A 140 30.13 6.35 0.52
C SER A 140 29.24 5.12 0.75
N TYR A 141 29.20 4.20 -0.22
CA TYR A 141 28.37 2.98 -0.19
C TYR A 141 28.61 2.11 1.05
N VAL A 142 29.87 1.90 1.45
CA VAL A 142 30.23 1.08 2.62
C VAL A 142 29.72 1.72 3.92
N GLY A 143 29.85 3.04 4.05
CA GLY A 143 29.34 3.79 5.20
C GLY A 143 27.81 3.85 5.25
N GLN A 144 27.13 3.73 4.10
CA GLN A 144 25.67 3.69 4.02
C GLN A 144 25.13 2.30 4.40
N ILE A 145 25.77 1.22 3.92
CA ILE A 145 25.48 -0.17 4.33
C ILE A 145 25.71 -0.36 5.83
N HIS A 146 26.80 0.18 6.38
CA HIS A 146 27.09 0.09 7.82
C HIS A 146 26.03 0.82 8.66
N ARG A 147 25.61 2.02 8.24
CA ARG A 147 24.51 2.77 8.88
C ARG A 147 23.17 2.04 8.77
N GLN A 148 22.84 1.48 7.60
CA GLN A 148 21.61 0.70 7.43
C GLN A 148 21.62 -0.58 8.29
N ARG A 149 22.76 -1.28 8.40
CA ARG A 149 22.89 -2.43 9.31
C ARG A 149 22.78 -2.05 10.78
N GLN A 150 23.28 -0.88 11.17
CA GLN A 150 23.13 -0.36 12.52
C GLN A 150 21.68 0.04 12.82
N ALA A 151 20.98 0.65 11.87
CA ALA A 151 19.57 1.03 12.00
C ALA A 151 18.61 -0.17 11.94
N ALA A 152 18.97 -1.22 11.20
CA ALA A 152 18.19 -2.45 11.07
C ALA A 152 18.54 -3.50 12.15
N LYS A 153 19.44 -3.18 13.10
CA LYS A 153 19.73 -4.07 14.21
C LYS A 153 18.46 -4.17 15.06
N PRO A 154 17.79 -5.32 15.15
CA PRO A 154 16.67 -5.46 16.05
C PRO A 154 17.21 -5.29 17.48
N GLU A 155 16.60 -4.38 18.24
CA GLU A 155 16.64 -4.46 19.70
C GLU A 155 15.90 -5.74 20.08
N VAL A 156 16.60 -6.86 20.14
CA VAL A 156 16.02 -8.07 20.73
C VAL A 156 15.92 -7.84 22.23
N PRO A 157 14.75 -8.16 22.80
CA PRO A 157 14.74 -9.14 23.85
C PRO A 157 13.96 -10.36 23.35
N PHE A 158 14.68 -11.30 22.73
CA PHE A 158 14.22 -12.67 22.63
C PHE A 158 15.13 -13.54 23.51
N GLY A 159 14.70 -13.73 24.76
CA GLY A 159 15.14 -14.82 25.64
C GLY A 159 16.62 -14.89 26.03
N GLY A 160 17.45 -13.89 25.75
CA GLY A 160 18.85 -13.83 26.15
C GLY A 160 19.06 -12.74 27.18
N MET A 161 19.59 -13.10 28.35
CA MET A 161 19.85 -12.19 29.47
C MET A 161 20.59 -10.92 29.02
N SER A 162 20.20 -9.78 29.57
CA SER A 162 20.77 -8.48 29.23
C SER A 162 22.28 -8.44 29.55
N ALA A 163 23.01 -7.51 28.93
CA ALA A 163 24.43 -7.32 29.21
C ALA A 163 24.71 -6.99 30.68
N GLU A 164 23.73 -6.41 31.38
CA GLU A 164 23.80 -6.11 32.81
C GLU A 164 23.59 -7.36 33.66
N GLU A 165 22.66 -8.23 33.26
CA GLU A 165 22.42 -9.52 33.93
C GLU A 165 23.63 -10.46 33.82
N MET A 166 24.35 -10.45 32.69
CA MET A 166 25.61 -11.19 32.55
C MET A 166 26.74 -10.64 33.43
N ARG A 167 26.78 -9.33 33.70
CA ARG A 167 27.76 -8.72 34.61
C ARG A 167 27.44 -9.06 36.07
N ALA A 168 26.15 -9.05 36.44
CA ALA A 168 25.70 -9.41 37.77
C ALA A 168 26.04 -10.87 38.13
N ILE A 169 25.86 -11.82 37.21
CA ILE A 169 26.25 -13.23 37.43
C ILE A 169 27.76 -13.38 37.64
N ARG A 170 28.58 -12.67 36.86
CA ARG A 170 30.05 -12.73 37.00
C ARG A 170 30.56 -12.19 38.33
N LEU A 171 29.91 -11.18 38.89
CA LEU A 171 30.22 -10.65 40.21
C LEU A 171 29.82 -11.64 41.30
N LYS A 172 28.63 -12.24 41.19
CA LYS A 172 28.14 -13.24 42.14
C LYS A 172 29.04 -14.48 42.21
N ASN A 173 29.59 -14.92 41.08
CA ASN A 173 30.52 -16.06 41.05
C ASN A 173 31.92 -15.75 41.58
N LYS A 174 32.29 -14.46 41.69
CA LYS A 174 33.57 -14.02 42.29
C LYS A 174 33.52 -13.97 43.82
N GLU A 175 32.33 -13.91 44.41
CA GLU A 175 32.14 -13.88 45.87
C GLU A 175 32.02 -15.30 46.47
N VAL A 176 32.00 -16.34 45.63
CA VAL A 176 31.84 -17.76 46.01
C VAL A 176 33.15 -18.57 45.76
N SER A 177 34.26 -17.90 45.41
CA SER A 177 35.62 -18.46 45.39
C SER A 177 36.51 -17.74 46.41
#